data_AF-A0A966KZC1-F1
#
_entry.id   AF-A0A966KZC1-F1
#
_cell.length_a   1.000
_cell.length_b   1.000
_cell.length_c   1.000
_cell.angle_alpha   90.00
_cell.angle_beta   90.00
_cell.angle_gamma   90.00
#
_symmetry.space_group_name_H-M   'P 1'
#
loop_
_entity.id
_entity.type
_entity.pdbx_description
1 polymer ?
#
loop_
_entity_poly.entity_id
_entity_poly.type
_entity_poly.pdbx_seq_one_letter_code
_entity_poly.pdbx_strand_id
1 'polypeptide(L)'
;MWEVIDTFDDFLSYWGVACSKTLTQQIELWQTSYMIRYPELLEKQVQDYKNYGLDWRGIAKDKVFPKMPDYLQLMQEARESLFKVCGAVYERASQVLRLDFDVTFVIYVGIGCGAGWATQYNNGPACLFGLEKIAELKWQRKESLRGLTAHELGHLVHMGWRNEWDSFTKNQRNPLFLLYSEGFAGRCEHLILEVKTWREAQDENW
;
A
#
# COMPACT_ATOMS: atom_id res chain seq x y z
N MET A 1 4.69 19.26 -1.72
CA MET A 1 5.40 18.79 -0.51
C MET A 1 5.02 17.33 -0.28
N TRP A 2 5.86 16.58 0.42
CA TRP A 2 5.56 15.19 0.77
C TRP A 2 5.95 14.91 2.21
N GLU A 3 5.28 13.94 2.81
CA GLU A 3 5.58 13.46 4.16
C GLU A 3 5.47 11.93 4.23
N VAL A 4 6.00 11.36 5.30
CA VAL A 4 5.91 9.92 5.58
C VAL A 4 5.28 9.73 6.96
N ILE A 5 4.20 8.95 7.00
CA ILE A 5 3.61 8.42 8.22
C ILE A 5 4.07 6.97 8.34
N ASP A 6 4.98 6.71 9.27
CA ASP A 6 5.53 5.40 9.51
C ASP A 6 4.98 4.81 10.81
N THR A 7 4.31 3.67 10.68
CA THR A 7 3.62 3.00 11.79
C THR A 7 4.36 1.72 12.23
N PHE A 8 5.57 1.48 11.72
CA PHE A 8 6.26 0.20 11.92
C PHE A 8 6.76 0.00 13.35
N ASP A 9 7.29 1.03 14.02
CA ASP A 9 7.74 0.91 15.41
C ASP A 9 6.56 0.62 16.37
N ASP A 10 5.41 1.16 16.00
CA ASP A 10 4.12 0.93 16.60
C ASP A 10 3.64 -0.52 16.41
N PHE A 11 3.83 -1.07 15.21
CA PHE A 11 3.62 -2.49 14.94
C PHE A 11 4.57 -3.36 15.75
N LEU A 12 5.87 -3.06 15.82
CA LEU A 12 6.86 -3.84 16.58
C LEU A 12 6.51 -3.89 18.07
N SER A 13 6.03 -2.77 18.63
CA SER A 13 5.56 -2.69 20.01
C SER A 13 4.37 -3.64 20.27
N TYR A 14 3.40 -3.66 19.35
CA TYR A 14 2.29 -4.62 19.38
C TYR A 14 2.79 -6.06 19.23
N TRP A 15 3.66 -6.31 18.26
CA TRP A 15 4.13 -7.65 17.91
C TRP A 15 4.95 -8.28 19.03
N GLY A 16 5.75 -7.51 19.76
CA GLY A 16 6.49 -7.97 20.93
C GLY A 16 5.60 -8.56 22.03
N VAL A 17 4.33 -8.16 22.10
CA VAL A 17 3.34 -8.72 23.03
C VAL A 17 2.51 -9.84 22.38
N ALA A 18 2.19 -9.70 21.10
CA ALA A 18 1.26 -10.58 20.41
C ALA A 18 1.91 -11.88 19.89
N CYS A 19 3.19 -11.87 19.53
CA CYS A 19 3.85 -12.96 18.80
C CYS A 19 3.77 -14.34 19.50
N SER A 20 3.68 -14.37 20.83
CA SER A 20 3.56 -15.62 21.61
C SER A 20 2.12 -16.04 21.88
N LYS A 21 1.12 -15.32 21.37
CA LYS A 21 -0.31 -15.57 21.60
C LYS A 21 -0.94 -16.36 20.46
N THR A 22 -2.17 -16.83 20.66
CA THR A 22 -2.95 -17.49 19.60
C THR A 22 -3.24 -16.52 18.44
N LEU A 23 -3.44 -17.03 17.22
CA LEU A 23 -3.76 -16.19 16.05
C LEU A 23 -4.97 -15.28 16.28
N THR A 24 -6.02 -15.78 16.94
CA THR A 24 -7.20 -14.98 17.28
C THR A 24 -6.83 -13.79 18.18
N GLN A 25 -6.02 -14.02 19.22
CA GLN A 25 -5.56 -12.97 20.11
C GLN A 25 -4.60 -12.00 19.42
N GLN A 26 -3.76 -12.49 18.50
CA GLN A 26 -2.89 -11.63 17.69
C GLN A 26 -3.74 -10.65 16.86
N ILE A 27 -4.77 -11.14 16.16
CA ILE A 27 -5.65 -10.31 15.33
C ILE A 27 -6.44 -9.31 16.19
N GLU A 28 -6.94 -9.74 17.34
CA GLU A 28 -7.63 -8.87 18.28
C GLU A 28 -6.73 -7.74 18.80
N LEU A 29 -5.48 -8.06 19.18
CA LEU A 29 -4.50 -7.07 19.62
C LEU A 29 -4.02 -6.16 18.48
N TRP A 30 -3.90 -6.69 17.26
CA TRP A 30 -3.60 -5.87 16.09
C TRP A 30 -4.64 -4.77 15.92
N GLN A 31 -5.92 -5.11 16.09
CA GLN A 31 -7.02 -4.14 16.01
C GLN A 31 -7.01 -3.18 17.20
N THR A 32 -6.89 -3.70 18.42
CA THR A 32 -7.16 -2.95 19.67
C THR A 32 -5.95 -2.24 20.27
N SER A 33 -4.72 -2.63 19.89
CA SER A 33 -3.47 -2.06 20.41
C SER A 33 -2.67 -1.32 19.34
N TYR A 34 -2.61 -1.86 18.12
CA TYR A 34 -1.87 -1.22 17.03
C TYR A 34 -2.76 -0.28 16.22
N MET A 35 -3.78 -0.82 15.53
CA MET A 35 -4.61 -0.09 14.57
C MET A 35 -5.57 0.93 15.21
N ILE A 36 -5.83 0.84 16.52
CA ILE A 36 -6.63 1.84 17.22
C ILE A 36 -6.03 3.26 17.13
N ARG A 37 -4.72 3.36 16.95
CA ARG A 37 -4.01 4.64 16.74
C ARG A 37 -4.19 5.21 15.33
N TYR A 38 -4.67 4.38 14.40
CA TYR A 38 -4.81 4.69 12.98
C TYR A 38 -6.22 4.31 12.49
N PRO A 39 -7.28 4.91 13.04
CA PRO A 39 -8.66 4.46 12.81
C PRO A 39 -9.08 4.51 11.34
N GLU A 40 -8.66 5.53 10.59
CA GLU A 40 -8.92 5.62 9.15
C GLU A 40 -8.23 4.48 8.37
N LEU A 41 -7.00 4.12 8.76
CA LEU A 41 -6.25 3.03 8.14
C LEU A 41 -6.90 1.66 8.42
N LEU A 42 -7.41 1.48 9.64
CA LEU A 42 -8.17 0.30 10.02
C LEU A 42 -9.45 0.18 9.18
N GLU A 43 -10.21 1.27 9.10
CA GLU A 43 -11.47 1.31 8.37
C GLU A 43 -11.28 0.98 6.90
N LYS A 44 -10.28 1.58 6.25
CA LYS A 44 -9.93 1.30 4.85
C LYS A 44 -9.68 -0.19 4.59
N GLN A 45 -8.83 -0.82 5.40
CA GLN A 45 -8.51 -2.25 5.24
C GLN A 45 -9.72 -3.16 5.47
N VAL A 46 -10.52 -2.88 6.50
CA VAL A 46 -11.72 -3.67 6.80
C VAL A 46 -12.79 -3.47 5.71
N GLN A 47 -12.95 -2.25 5.22
CA GLN A 47 -13.93 -1.94 4.19
C GLN A 47 -13.54 -2.52 2.82
N ASP A 48 -12.25 -2.60 2.51
CA ASP A 48 -11.75 -3.26 1.30
C ASP A 48 -12.25 -4.70 1.21
N TYR A 49 -11.99 -5.53 2.22
CA TYR A 49 -12.52 -6.90 2.26
C TYR A 49 -14.05 -6.98 2.24
N LYS A 50 -14.74 -6.09 2.97
CA LYS A 50 -16.21 -6.02 2.95
C LYS A 50 -16.75 -5.72 1.55
N ASN A 51 -16.08 -4.89 0.76
CA ASN A 51 -16.51 -4.56 -0.61
C ASN A 51 -16.50 -5.78 -1.53
N TYR A 52 -15.70 -6.79 -1.23
CA TYR A 52 -15.65 -8.09 -1.92
C TYR A 52 -16.50 -9.17 -1.23
N GLY A 53 -17.23 -8.84 -0.16
CA GLY A 53 -18.03 -9.80 0.61
C GLY A 53 -17.19 -10.81 1.40
N LEU A 54 -15.94 -10.47 1.72
CA LEU A 54 -14.99 -11.36 2.39
C LEU A 54 -14.92 -11.09 3.90
N ASP A 55 -14.72 -12.16 4.68
CA ASP A 55 -14.40 -12.05 6.10
C ASP A 55 -12.92 -11.73 6.29
N TRP A 56 -12.63 -10.46 6.60
CA TRP A 56 -11.27 -9.98 6.82
C TRP A 56 -10.58 -10.71 7.98
N ARG A 57 -11.31 -11.17 9.01
CA ARG A 57 -10.71 -11.89 10.14
C ARG A 57 -10.27 -13.28 9.74
N GLY A 58 -11.07 -13.99 8.95
CA GLY A 58 -10.70 -15.26 8.33
C GLY A 58 -9.45 -15.11 7.46
N ILE A 59 -9.41 -14.11 6.58
CA ILE A 59 -8.24 -13.85 5.72
C ILE A 59 -7.00 -13.54 6.55
N ALA A 60 -7.11 -12.64 7.53
CA ALA A 60 -6.01 -12.32 8.43
C ALA A 60 -5.46 -13.57 9.13
N LYS A 61 -6.36 -14.41 9.66
CA LYS A 61 -6.02 -15.66 10.37
C LYS A 61 -5.39 -16.70 9.48
N ASP A 62 -5.87 -16.87 8.26
CA ASP A 62 -5.50 -18.00 7.41
C ASP A 62 -4.35 -17.67 6.45
N LYS A 63 -4.17 -16.39 6.09
CA LYS A 63 -3.24 -15.97 5.03
C LYS A 63 -2.12 -15.05 5.49
N VAL A 64 -2.35 -14.22 6.51
CA VAL A 64 -1.42 -13.14 6.86
C VAL A 64 -0.66 -13.43 8.16
N PHE A 65 -1.38 -13.56 9.27
CA PHE A 65 -0.77 -13.71 10.60
C PHE A 65 0.13 -14.94 10.76
N PRO A 66 -0.19 -16.11 10.17
CA PRO A 66 0.69 -17.27 10.23
C PRO A 66 2.08 -17.02 9.62
N LYS A 67 2.17 -16.11 8.64
CA LYS A 67 3.42 -15.79 7.93
C LYS A 67 4.15 -14.57 8.50
N MET A 68 3.52 -13.85 9.43
CA MET A 68 4.05 -12.63 10.01
C MET A 68 5.48 -12.78 10.61
N PRO A 69 5.80 -13.88 11.36
CA PRO A 69 7.15 -14.07 11.88
C PRO A 69 8.22 -14.11 10.79
N ASP A 70 7.93 -14.77 9.67
CA ASP A 70 8.87 -14.96 8.55
C ASP A 70 9.09 -13.67 7.75
N TYR A 71 8.15 -12.73 7.84
CA TYR A 71 8.16 -11.51 7.07
C TYR A 71 8.85 -10.33 7.77
N LEU A 72 9.11 -10.39 9.09
CA LEU A 72 9.64 -9.27 9.87
C LEU A 72 10.90 -8.64 9.26
N GLN A 73 11.87 -9.47 8.86
CA GLN A 73 13.11 -8.98 8.26
C GLN A 73 12.85 -8.29 6.90
N LEU A 74 11.99 -8.88 6.08
CA LEU A 74 11.61 -8.31 4.78
C LEU A 74 10.82 -7.01 4.93
N MET A 75 9.95 -6.92 5.93
CA MET A 75 9.20 -5.69 6.26
C MET A 75 10.14 -4.56 6.69
N GLN A 76 11.13 -4.85 7.54
CA GLN A 76 12.16 -3.88 7.94
C GLN A 76 12.97 -3.40 6.73
N GLU A 77 13.42 -4.31 5.86
CA GLU A 77 14.14 -3.95 4.63
C GLU A 77 13.28 -3.11 3.68
N ALA A 78 11.98 -3.43 3.57
CA ALA A 78 11.02 -2.69 2.77
C ALA A 78 10.81 -1.26 3.33
N ARG A 79 10.60 -1.12 4.64
CA ARG A 79 10.51 0.18 5.33
C ARG A 79 11.73 1.05 5.01
N GLU A 80 12.93 0.53 5.22
CA GLU A 80 14.17 1.27 4.95
C GLU A 80 14.33 1.65 3.48
N SER A 81 13.89 0.79 2.57
CA SER A 81 13.92 1.07 1.14
C SER A 81 12.90 2.14 0.77
N LEU A 82 11.68 2.11 1.32
CA LEU A 82 10.64 3.13 1.14
C LEU A 82 11.14 4.52 1.55
N PHE A 83 11.76 4.65 2.73
CA PHE A 83 12.37 5.92 3.16
C PHE A 83 13.41 6.47 2.18
N LYS A 84 14.11 5.59 1.46
CA LYS A 84 15.13 5.98 0.47
C LYS A 84 14.55 6.31 -0.90
N VAL A 85 13.30 5.90 -1.21
CA VAL A 85 12.73 6.04 -2.57
C VAL A 85 11.57 7.02 -2.64
N CYS A 86 10.72 7.15 -1.61
CA CYS A 86 9.49 7.95 -1.68
C CYS A 86 9.76 9.40 -2.11
N GLY A 87 10.70 10.07 -1.44
CA GLY A 87 11.03 11.47 -1.76
C GLY A 87 11.60 11.65 -3.17
N ALA A 88 12.58 10.83 -3.55
CA ALA A 88 13.20 10.92 -4.87
C ALA A 88 12.21 10.62 -6.02
N VAL A 89 11.30 9.67 -5.82
CA VAL A 89 10.26 9.34 -6.80
C VAL A 89 9.20 10.45 -6.86
N TYR A 90 8.79 11.01 -5.72
CA TYR A 90 7.88 12.16 -5.68
C TYR A 90 8.47 13.37 -6.42
N GLU A 91 9.71 13.77 -6.10
CA GLU A 91 10.36 14.90 -6.76
C GLU A 91 10.41 14.74 -8.27
N ARG A 92 10.71 13.51 -8.72
CA ARG A 92 10.71 13.18 -10.14
C ARG A 92 9.32 13.24 -10.75
N ALA A 93 8.30 12.72 -10.06
CA ALA A 93 6.91 12.82 -10.50
C ALA A 93 6.44 14.28 -10.59
N SER A 94 6.77 15.13 -9.63
CA SER A 94 6.49 16.57 -9.67
C SER A 94 7.11 17.25 -10.89
N GLN A 95 8.32 16.87 -11.29
CA GLN A 95 8.97 17.43 -12.48
C GLN A 95 8.32 16.97 -13.79
N VAL A 96 8.09 15.66 -13.95
CA VAL A 96 7.68 15.09 -15.24
C VAL A 96 6.17 15.11 -15.47
N LEU A 97 5.39 14.94 -14.40
CA LEU A 97 3.94 14.93 -14.44
C LEU A 97 3.36 16.27 -13.97
N ARG A 98 4.17 17.25 -13.58
CA ARG A 98 3.68 18.54 -13.06
C ARG A 98 2.68 18.36 -11.91
N LEU A 99 2.98 17.39 -11.03
CA LEU A 99 2.15 17.10 -9.87
C LEU A 99 2.08 18.35 -8.97
N ASP A 100 0.86 18.82 -8.73
CA ASP A 100 0.55 20.12 -8.09
C ASP A 100 -0.12 19.98 -6.72
N PHE A 101 -0.12 18.78 -6.14
CA PHE A 101 -0.65 18.48 -4.81
C PHE A 101 0.39 17.85 -3.88
N ASP A 102 0.09 17.90 -2.58
CA ASP A 102 0.90 17.25 -1.56
C ASP A 102 0.55 15.75 -1.47
N VAL A 103 1.53 14.91 -1.15
CA VAL A 103 1.34 13.45 -1.02
C VAL A 103 1.84 12.96 0.32
N THR A 104 0.98 12.22 1.02
CA THR A 104 1.34 11.49 2.24
C THR A 104 1.66 10.04 1.90
N PHE A 105 2.86 9.58 2.24
CA PHE A 105 3.24 8.18 2.14
C PHE A 105 3.01 7.47 3.47
N VAL A 106 2.12 6.48 3.52
CA VAL A 106 1.79 5.76 4.75
C VAL A 106 2.43 4.37 4.71
N ILE A 107 3.30 4.07 5.66
CA ILE A 107 3.98 2.76 5.77
C ILE A 107 3.36 2.00 6.95
N TYR A 108 2.80 0.82 6.68
CA TYR A 108 2.05 0.07 7.68
C TYR A 108 2.14 -1.44 7.53
N VAL A 109 1.76 -2.18 8.59
CA VAL A 109 1.59 -3.63 8.56
C VAL A 109 0.11 -3.96 8.70
N GLY A 110 -0.46 -4.41 7.59
CA GLY A 110 -1.88 -4.63 7.45
C GLY A 110 -2.34 -6.08 7.55
N ILE A 111 -3.52 -6.29 6.97
CA ILE A 111 -4.19 -7.58 6.83
C ILE A 111 -4.17 -8.08 5.38
N GLY A 112 -3.24 -7.62 4.54
CA GLY A 112 -2.97 -8.22 3.22
C GLY A 112 -3.75 -7.62 2.04
N CYS A 113 -4.31 -6.41 2.18
CA CYS A 113 -5.09 -5.75 1.12
C CYS A 113 -4.26 -5.44 -0.15
N GLY A 114 -3.03 -4.94 0.00
CA GLY A 114 -2.22 -4.52 -1.14
C GLY A 114 -0.80 -4.10 -0.74
N ALA A 115 0.14 -4.21 -1.69
CA ALA A 115 1.53 -3.77 -1.50
C ALA A 115 1.65 -2.25 -1.65
N GLY A 116 0.91 -1.68 -2.60
CA GLY A 116 0.69 -0.26 -2.80
C GLY A 116 -0.80 0.01 -2.92
N TRP A 117 -1.24 1.17 -2.44
CA TRP A 117 -2.61 1.62 -2.58
C TRP A 117 -2.69 3.14 -2.60
N ALA A 118 -2.96 3.71 -3.78
CA ALA A 118 -3.29 5.11 -3.97
C ALA A 118 -4.74 5.42 -3.54
N THR A 119 -4.91 6.37 -2.62
CA THR A 119 -6.21 6.81 -2.10
C THR A 119 -6.08 8.19 -1.43
N GLN A 120 -7.03 8.55 -0.56
CA GLN A 120 -6.91 9.68 0.36
C GLN A 120 -6.64 9.18 1.79
N TYR A 121 -5.80 9.87 2.55
CA TYR A 121 -5.56 9.63 3.97
C TYR A 121 -5.40 10.97 4.69
N ASN A 122 -6.00 11.15 5.87
CA ASN A 122 -6.03 12.45 6.57
C ASN A 122 -6.54 13.62 5.69
N ASN A 123 -7.56 13.36 4.86
CA ASN A 123 -8.14 14.29 3.89
C ASN A 123 -7.21 14.73 2.72
N GLY A 124 -6.04 14.11 2.56
CA GLY A 124 -5.09 14.42 1.48
C GLY A 124 -4.78 13.22 0.58
N PRO A 125 -4.24 13.43 -0.64
CA PRO A 125 -3.76 12.35 -1.49
C PRO A 125 -2.66 11.51 -0.80
N ALA A 126 -2.78 10.19 -0.87
CA ALA A 126 -1.87 9.30 -0.16
C ALA A 126 -1.57 8.01 -0.91
N CYS A 127 -0.33 7.53 -0.77
CA CYS A 127 0.06 6.18 -1.15
C CYS A 127 0.32 5.37 0.12
N LEU A 128 -0.47 4.32 0.32
CA LEU A 128 -0.33 3.38 1.44
C LEU A 128 0.54 2.20 0.99
N PHE A 129 1.48 1.78 1.83
CA PHE A 129 2.37 0.66 1.58
C PHE A 129 2.24 -0.39 2.68
N GLY A 130 1.56 -1.49 2.34
CA GLY A 130 1.39 -2.66 3.21
C GLY A 130 2.64 -3.53 3.21
N LEU A 131 3.45 -3.41 4.26
CA LEU A 131 4.74 -4.09 4.38
C LEU A 131 4.59 -5.62 4.39
N GLU A 132 3.50 -6.16 4.93
CA GLU A 132 3.20 -7.59 4.90
C GLU A 132 3.00 -8.09 3.48
N LYS A 133 2.36 -7.28 2.62
CA LYS A 133 2.12 -7.65 1.24
C LYS A 133 3.37 -7.47 0.39
N ILE A 134 4.16 -6.42 0.66
CA ILE A 134 5.49 -6.23 0.05
C ILE A 134 6.41 -7.41 0.39
N ALA A 135 6.40 -7.87 1.65
CA ALA A 135 7.17 -9.02 2.09
C ALA A 135 6.70 -10.33 1.43
N GLU A 136 5.39 -10.56 1.34
CA GLU A 136 4.80 -11.71 0.63
C GLU A 136 5.26 -11.76 -0.84
N LEU A 137 5.29 -10.62 -1.52
CA LEU A 137 5.70 -10.51 -2.92
C LEU A 137 7.23 -10.43 -3.11
N LYS A 138 8.01 -10.40 -2.02
CA LYS A 138 9.48 -10.19 -2.03
C LYS A 138 9.90 -8.93 -2.80
N TRP A 139 9.14 -7.85 -2.60
CA TRP A 139 9.37 -6.56 -3.24
C TRP A 139 10.15 -5.58 -2.36
N GLN A 140 10.83 -6.03 -1.31
CA GLN A 140 11.51 -5.18 -0.33
C GLN A 140 12.71 -4.39 -0.88
N ARG A 141 13.20 -4.73 -2.08
CA ARG A 141 14.35 -4.07 -2.71
C ARG A 141 13.97 -2.71 -3.28
N LYS A 142 14.93 -1.77 -3.27
CA LYS A 142 14.74 -0.40 -3.77
C LYS A 142 14.21 -0.37 -5.21
N GLU A 143 14.70 -1.23 -6.08
CA GLU A 143 14.31 -1.27 -7.48
C GLU A 143 12.81 -1.60 -7.62
N SER A 144 12.35 -2.59 -6.87
CA SER A 144 10.93 -2.94 -6.79
C SER A 144 10.11 -1.80 -6.19
N LEU A 145 10.55 -1.20 -5.09
CA LEU A 145 9.76 -0.13 -4.44
C LEU A 145 9.74 1.18 -5.23
N ARG A 146 10.80 1.50 -5.99
CA ARG A 146 10.81 2.68 -6.87
C ARG A 146 9.67 2.65 -7.87
N GLY A 147 9.46 1.52 -8.55
CA GLY A 147 8.36 1.40 -9.51
C GLY A 147 7.00 1.25 -8.85
N LEU A 148 6.90 0.56 -7.70
CA LEU A 148 5.65 0.55 -6.94
C LEU A 148 5.24 1.98 -6.56
N THR A 149 6.15 2.77 -5.96
CA THR A 149 5.86 4.17 -5.59
C THR A 149 5.51 5.03 -6.82
N ALA A 150 6.21 4.86 -7.93
CA ALA A 150 5.92 5.60 -9.16
C ALA A 150 4.55 5.22 -9.75
N HIS A 151 4.17 3.94 -9.67
CA HIS A 151 2.88 3.43 -10.09
C HIS A 151 1.74 4.02 -9.27
N GLU A 152 1.83 3.98 -7.94
CA GLU A 152 0.82 4.54 -7.05
C GLU A 152 0.67 6.06 -7.21
N LEU A 153 1.79 6.78 -7.42
CA LEU A 153 1.74 8.20 -7.77
C LEU A 153 1.02 8.43 -9.10
N GLY A 154 1.16 7.53 -10.07
CA GLY A 154 0.40 7.55 -11.32
C GLY A 154 -1.10 7.48 -11.10
N HIS A 155 -1.57 6.63 -10.19
CA HIS A 155 -2.98 6.61 -9.79
C HIS A 155 -3.41 7.91 -9.11
N LEU A 156 -2.61 8.48 -8.20
CA LEU A 156 -2.94 9.78 -7.58
C LEU A 156 -3.03 10.90 -8.63
N VAL A 157 -2.12 10.93 -9.60
CA VAL A 157 -2.17 11.89 -10.72
C VAL A 157 -3.45 11.71 -11.53
N HIS A 158 -3.81 10.45 -11.84
CA HIS A 158 -5.05 10.16 -12.55
C HIS A 158 -6.27 10.68 -11.79
N MET A 159 -6.37 10.40 -10.49
CA MET A 159 -7.44 10.87 -9.62
C MET A 159 -7.49 12.40 -9.55
N GLY A 160 -6.33 13.04 -9.36
CA GLY A 160 -6.21 14.49 -9.25
C GLY A 160 -6.61 15.22 -10.52
N TRP A 161 -6.09 14.81 -11.68
CA TRP A 161 -6.41 15.45 -12.96
C TRP A 161 -7.87 15.31 -13.39
N ARG A 162 -8.54 14.26 -12.94
CA ARG A 162 -9.96 14.01 -13.25
C ARG A 162 -10.90 14.46 -12.15
N ASN A 163 -10.37 14.90 -11.01
CA ASN A 163 -11.14 15.19 -9.80
C ASN A 163 -12.05 14.02 -9.39
N GLU A 164 -11.52 12.79 -9.46
CA GLU A 164 -12.28 11.54 -9.30
C GLU A 164 -12.03 10.82 -7.96
N TRP A 165 -11.49 11.50 -6.95
CA TRP A 165 -11.08 10.93 -5.66
C TRP A 165 -12.12 9.97 -5.03
N ASP A 166 -13.38 10.38 -4.93
CA ASP A 166 -14.46 9.57 -4.30
C ASP A 166 -15.01 8.46 -5.21
N SER A 167 -14.85 8.61 -6.53
CA SER A 167 -15.46 7.71 -7.52
C SER A 167 -14.49 6.67 -8.08
N PHE A 168 -13.18 6.89 -7.92
CA PHE A 168 -12.12 6.10 -8.55
C PHE A 168 -12.24 4.60 -8.22
N THR A 169 -12.29 4.23 -6.94
CA THR A 169 -12.43 2.83 -6.50
C THR A 169 -13.72 2.18 -7.00
N LYS A 170 -14.83 2.94 -7.06
CA LYS A 170 -16.10 2.45 -7.61
C LYS A 170 -15.97 2.22 -9.12
N ASN A 171 -15.31 3.11 -9.83
CA ASN A 171 -15.10 3.02 -11.28
C ASN A 171 -14.19 1.86 -11.64
N GLN A 172 -13.17 1.55 -10.83
CA GLN A 172 -12.29 0.38 -11.00
C GLN A 172 -13.03 -0.97 -10.94
N ARG A 173 -14.29 -1.03 -10.51
CA ARG A 173 -15.13 -2.23 -10.67
C ARG A 173 -15.54 -2.49 -12.12
N ASN A 174 -15.49 -1.49 -12.98
CA ASN A 174 -15.66 -1.64 -14.41
C ASN A 174 -14.32 -2.12 -15.02
N PRO A 175 -14.27 -3.29 -15.68
CA PRO A 175 -13.03 -3.84 -16.23
C PRO A 175 -12.31 -2.92 -17.24
N LEU A 176 -13.05 -2.12 -18.02
CA LEU A 176 -12.46 -1.19 -18.97
C LEU A 176 -11.82 0.01 -18.27
N PHE A 177 -12.47 0.52 -17.21
CA PHE A 177 -11.88 1.57 -16.39
C PHE A 177 -10.68 1.06 -15.62
N LEU A 178 -10.74 -0.17 -15.08
CA LEU A 178 -9.60 -0.81 -14.43
C LEU A 178 -8.41 -0.88 -15.39
N LEU A 179 -8.58 -1.50 -16.57
CA LEU A 179 -7.54 -1.59 -17.60
C LEU A 179 -6.96 -0.22 -17.96
N TYR A 180 -7.83 0.79 -18.13
CA TYR A 180 -7.41 2.16 -18.40
C TYR A 180 -6.59 2.76 -17.26
N SER A 181 -7.06 2.63 -16.01
CA SER A 181 -6.42 3.20 -14.83
C SER A 181 -5.06 2.55 -14.52
N GLU A 182 -4.95 1.22 -14.65
CA GLU A 182 -3.71 0.47 -14.49
C GLU A 182 -2.71 0.82 -15.61
N GLY A 183 -3.19 0.89 -16.86
CA GLY A 183 -2.37 1.30 -18.00
C GLY A 183 -1.88 2.74 -17.88
N PHE A 184 -2.71 3.65 -17.36
CA PHE A 184 -2.33 5.03 -17.07
C PHE A 184 -1.25 5.10 -15.99
N ALA A 185 -1.43 4.39 -14.87
CA ALA A 185 -0.45 4.33 -13.81
C ALA A 185 0.89 3.72 -14.30
N GLY A 186 0.84 2.65 -15.08
CA GLY A 186 2.03 2.06 -15.72
C GLY A 186 2.73 3.03 -16.68
N ARG A 187 1.97 3.84 -17.43
CA ARG A 187 2.58 4.89 -18.27
C ARG A 187 3.25 5.98 -17.43
N CYS A 188 2.63 6.39 -16.32
CA CYS A 188 3.24 7.33 -15.37
C CYS A 188 4.51 6.75 -14.75
N GLU A 189 4.51 5.48 -14.35
CA GLU A 189 5.69 4.76 -13.86
C GLU A 189 6.84 4.88 -14.86
N HIS A 190 6.61 4.63 -16.15
CA HIS A 190 7.65 4.77 -17.19
C HIS A 190 8.18 6.19 -17.33
N LEU A 191 7.31 7.20 -17.24
CA LEU A 191 7.70 8.60 -17.34
C LEU A 191 8.54 9.05 -16.14
N ILE A 192 8.14 8.61 -14.94
CA ILE A 192 8.85 8.90 -13.69
C ILE A 192 10.22 8.22 -13.70
N LEU A 193 10.28 6.93 -14.01
CA LEU A 193 11.50 6.14 -13.93
C LEU A 193 12.44 6.27 -15.13
N GLU A 194 11.96 6.81 -16.26
CA GLU A 194 12.66 6.80 -17.55
C GLU A 194 13.00 5.39 -18.07
N VAL A 195 12.31 4.37 -17.57
CA VAL A 195 12.51 2.96 -17.92
C VAL A 195 11.19 2.35 -18.37
N LYS A 196 11.19 1.66 -19.51
CA LYS A 196 10.02 0.91 -20.01
C LYS A 196 10.05 -0.53 -19.49
N THR A 197 9.70 -0.70 -18.22
CA THR A 197 9.53 -2.03 -17.59
C THR A 197 8.06 -2.32 -17.37
N TRP A 198 7.61 -3.52 -17.72
CA TRP A 198 6.25 -3.98 -17.44
C TRP A 198 6.29 -4.85 -16.18
N ARG A 199 5.48 -4.51 -15.18
CA ARG A 199 5.28 -5.36 -14.00
C ARG A 199 4.02 -6.16 -14.22
N GLU A 200 4.17 -7.36 -14.75
CA GLU A 200 3.11 -8.35 -14.75
C GLU A 200 3.05 -8.93 -13.33
N ALA A 201 1.87 -8.99 -12.73
CA ALA A 201 1.68 -9.93 -11.61
C ALA A 201 2.08 -11.31 -12.14
N GLN A 202 2.73 -12.14 -11.34
CA GLN A 202 2.84 -13.57 -11.68
C GLN A 202 1.76 -14.26 -10.88
N ASP A 203 0.60 -14.49 -11.51
CA ASP A 203 -0.38 -15.39 -10.94
C ASP A 203 -0.63 -16.49 -11.98
N GLU A 204 -0.34 -17.73 -11.59
CA GLU A 204 -0.42 -18.90 -12.47
C GLU A 204 -1.87 -19.29 -12.81
N ASN A 205 -2.87 -18.58 -12.25
CA ASN A 205 -4.30 -18.89 -12.40
C ASN A 205 -5.07 -17.90 -13.29
N TRP A 206 -4.45 -17.39 -14.36
CA TRP A 206 -5.17 -16.64 -15.40
C TRP A 206 -5.79 -17.56 -16.44
#